data_AF-A0A7W0H4M3-F1
#
_entry.id   AF-A0A7W0H4M3-F1
#
_cell.length_a   1.000
_cell.length_b   1.000
_cell.length_c   1.000
_cell.angle_alpha   90.00
_cell.angle_beta   90.00
_cell.angle_gamma   90.00
#
_symmetry.space_group_name_H-M   'P 1'
#
loop_
_entity.id
_entity.type
_entity.pdbx_description
1 polymer ?
#
loop_
_entity_poly.entity_id
_entity_poly.type
_entity_poly.pdbx_seq_one_letter_code
_entity_poly.pdbx_strand_id
1 'polypeptide(L)'
;MQHDRSGRSGHPKRWFGWAPIVVLIAFFALAPGSASAGRLLVTGHDADLHCSGGSQCHYVQTAVNYVRAGAPDPTKPVLVLDRLDLDFVVALDTAFGAGAVPRVVMDPRSAQFAAAPLTTSRYSAILIASDINCGGCDLNEGDSTPDSDAIAARGADIAAFFNAGGGVYANSGATHGDGDPASGTDNYYSFLPLPVGGKTVAPPFCLTPVGASLGLEDPSGCPDATKLRGTNEDINCCATHNSFTEPPAGSALQVAERDLGADGIVSADDAPETIIADGRASGGRIVEPSAVPKLGRTVLAQVIRGKVFVRKPGQRRFVELSEDSLIRVGSLVDTRRGTVRLTSALPQNGATQSGDFSTGIFQVRQSGKRSAKGLTELRLAGGSFRRCGTSTRRSRASGPTARATASKTIRRLRGKADGRYRTRGRNSSATVRGTTWDTIDRCDGTLTKVARGRVAVRDFGLGRTVLVRAGRSYLARAR
;
A
#
# COMPACT_ATOMS: atom_id res chain seq x y z
N MET A 1 72.46 61.08 10.14
CA MET A 1 72.54 61.24 8.68
C MET A 1 72.22 59.91 8.03
N GLN A 2 71.10 59.88 7.30
CA GLN A 2 70.84 59.21 6.01
C GLN A 2 71.45 57.84 5.63
N HIS A 3 70.54 57.03 5.07
CA HIS A 3 70.70 56.10 3.92
C HIS A 3 71.55 54.82 4.14
N ASP A 4 71.32 53.67 3.52
CA ASP A 4 70.26 53.09 2.68
C ASP A 4 70.60 51.57 2.52
N ARG A 5 69.61 50.76 2.14
CA ARG A 5 69.65 49.42 1.49
C ARG A 5 70.90 48.53 1.55
N SER A 6 70.69 47.24 1.86
CA SER A 6 70.66 46.09 0.90
C SER A 6 71.10 44.78 1.56
N GLY A 7 70.69 43.64 0.96
CA GLY A 7 71.43 42.37 1.12
C GLY A 7 70.67 41.17 1.70
N ARG A 8 70.30 40.23 0.82
CA ARG A 8 69.66 38.91 1.09
C ARG A 8 70.61 37.89 1.74
N SER A 9 70.04 37.00 2.57
CA SER A 9 70.27 35.53 2.66
C SER A 9 69.69 35.06 4.01
N GLY A 10 69.06 33.91 4.25
CA GLY A 10 68.69 32.71 3.52
C GLY A 10 67.95 31.80 4.52
N HIS A 11 67.35 30.72 4.02
CA HIS A 11 66.80 29.55 4.76
C HIS A 11 65.32 29.52 5.20
N PRO A 12 64.71 28.31 5.17
CA PRO A 12 63.51 28.07 4.40
C PRO A 12 62.21 28.03 5.22
N LYS A 13 61.14 28.53 4.62
CA LYS A 13 59.77 28.37 5.08
C LYS A 13 59.33 26.91 4.88
N ARG A 14 58.93 26.27 5.97
CA ARG A 14 58.26 24.98 6.00
C ARG A 14 57.04 25.00 5.07
N TRP A 15 57.06 24.12 4.08
CA TRP A 15 55.89 23.74 3.29
C TRP A 15 54.93 22.96 4.20
N PHE A 16 53.82 23.58 4.59
CA PHE A 16 52.62 22.81 4.91
C PHE A 16 51.88 22.59 3.59
N GLY A 17 52.16 21.45 2.98
CA GLY A 17 51.38 20.94 1.85
C GLY A 17 49.92 20.81 2.26
N TRP A 18 49.06 21.37 1.42
CA TRP A 18 47.62 21.21 1.50
C TRP A 18 47.30 19.75 1.20
N ALA A 19 46.88 19.00 2.21
CA ALA A 19 46.18 17.74 1.98
C ALA A 19 44.73 18.08 1.62
N PRO A 20 44.24 17.74 0.40
CA PRO A 20 42.83 17.85 0.14
C PRO A 20 42.11 16.82 1.02
N ILE A 21 41.23 17.31 1.88
CA ILE A 21 40.25 16.46 2.56
C ILE A 21 39.37 15.87 1.47
N VAL A 22 39.62 14.61 1.11
CA VAL A 22 38.70 13.80 0.32
C VAL A 22 37.47 13.60 1.20
N VAL A 23 36.49 14.47 1.04
CA VAL A 23 35.14 14.24 1.57
C VAL A 23 34.58 13.06 0.79
N LEU A 24 34.59 11.88 1.43
CA LEU A 24 33.79 10.74 1.03
C LEU A 24 32.32 11.17 1.06
N ILE A 25 31.81 11.62 -0.09
CA ILE A 25 30.39 11.78 -0.34
C ILE A 25 29.82 10.37 -0.39
N ALA A 26 29.34 9.89 0.75
CA ALA A 26 28.51 8.70 0.81
C ALA A 26 27.21 9.02 0.05
N PHE A 27 27.13 8.59 -1.21
CA PHE A 27 25.88 8.45 -1.94
C PHE A 27 25.01 7.40 -1.21
N PHE A 28 24.21 7.85 -0.25
CA PHE A 28 23.01 7.11 0.12
C PHE A 28 21.91 7.51 -0.85
N ALA A 29 21.93 6.85 -2.02
CA ALA A 29 20.73 6.69 -2.81
C ALA A 29 19.78 5.76 -2.05
N LEU A 30 18.58 6.27 -1.75
CA LEU A 30 17.26 5.62 -1.84
C LEU A 30 16.27 6.30 -0.86
N ALA A 31 15.52 7.25 -1.38
CA ALA A 31 14.08 7.35 -1.07
C ALA A 31 13.36 6.16 -1.77
N PRO A 32 12.11 5.76 -1.45
CA PRO A 32 11.03 6.60 -0.90
C PRO A 32 10.09 5.89 0.10
N GLY A 33 9.06 6.61 0.56
CA GLY A 33 7.99 6.05 1.40
C GLY A 33 6.69 6.84 1.31
N SER A 34 6.36 7.38 0.13
CA SER A 34 4.95 7.53 -0.25
C SER A 34 4.44 6.11 -0.49
N ALA A 35 3.28 5.72 0.04
CA ALA A 35 2.66 4.47 -0.41
C ALA A 35 2.21 4.73 -1.85
N SER A 36 3.07 4.37 -2.81
CA SER A 36 2.70 4.39 -4.21
C SER A 36 1.70 3.27 -4.48
N ALA A 37 0.72 3.59 -5.30
CA ALA A 37 -0.29 2.68 -5.79
C ALA A 37 -0.25 2.78 -7.30
N GLY A 38 -0.15 1.65 -7.99
CA GLY A 38 -0.27 1.62 -9.43
C GLY A 38 -1.74 1.68 -9.82
N ARG A 39 -2.00 2.21 -11.01
CA ARG A 39 -3.34 2.14 -11.63
C ARG A 39 -3.36 1.06 -12.68
N LEU A 40 -4.32 0.17 -12.56
CA LEU A 40 -4.50 -0.99 -13.43
C LEU A 40 -5.80 -0.81 -14.21
N LEU A 41 -5.78 -1.08 -15.51
CA LEU A 41 -6.97 -1.37 -16.29
C LEU A 41 -6.70 -2.64 -17.09
N VAL A 42 -7.58 -3.62 -16.98
CA VAL A 42 -7.55 -4.83 -17.80
C VAL A 42 -8.93 -5.07 -18.37
N THR A 43 -8.99 -5.53 -19.60
CA THR A 43 -10.24 -5.76 -20.30
C THR A 43 -10.13 -6.96 -21.21
N GLY A 44 -11.23 -7.67 -21.43
CA GLY A 44 -11.34 -8.67 -22.50
C GLY A 44 -11.56 -8.08 -23.87
N HIS A 45 -11.60 -6.74 -23.94
CA HIS A 45 -11.82 -5.99 -25.15
C HIS A 45 -10.52 -5.68 -25.90
N ASP A 46 -10.54 -5.77 -27.22
CA ASP A 46 -9.45 -5.50 -28.16
C ASP A 46 -9.48 -4.04 -28.68
N ALA A 47 -9.60 -3.10 -27.73
CA ALA A 47 -9.75 -1.67 -28.03
C ALA A 47 -8.58 -1.09 -28.85
N ASP A 48 -7.39 -1.70 -28.76
CA ASP A 48 -6.25 -1.35 -29.60
C ASP A 48 -6.48 -1.65 -31.08
N LEU A 49 -6.95 -2.85 -31.43
CA LEU A 49 -7.29 -3.18 -32.82
C LEU A 49 -8.42 -2.27 -33.34
N HIS A 50 -9.46 -2.08 -32.55
CA HIS A 50 -10.57 -1.22 -32.96
C HIS A 50 -10.17 0.24 -33.15
N CYS A 51 -9.29 0.76 -32.31
CA CYS A 51 -8.78 2.13 -32.46
C CYS A 51 -7.68 2.26 -33.52
N SER A 52 -6.93 1.21 -33.82
CA SER A 52 -6.06 1.21 -35.01
C SER A 52 -6.90 1.43 -36.28
N GLY A 53 -8.11 0.88 -36.31
CA GLY A 53 -9.15 1.10 -37.33
C GLY A 53 -9.99 2.39 -37.20
N GLY A 54 -9.79 3.21 -36.15
CA GLY A 54 -10.50 4.48 -35.94
C GLY A 54 -11.79 4.45 -35.13
N SER A 55 -12.14 3.31 -34.55
CA SER A 55 -13.29 3.14 -33.62
C SER A 55 -12.81 3.03 -32.17
N GLN A 56 -13.64 3.33 -31.16
CA GLN A 56 -13.29 3.17 -29.72
C GLN A 56 -12.01 3.87 -29.24
N CYS A 57 -11.49 4.84 -29.99
CA CYS A 57 -10.32 5.57 -29.56
C CYS A 57 -10.53 6.36 -28.27
N HIS A 58 -11.79 6.66 -27.93
CA HIS A 58 -12.14 7.24 -26.64
C HIS A 58 -11.92 6.25 -25.46
N TYR A 59 -12.19 4.95 -25.63
CA TYR A 59 -11.80 3.91 -24.68
C TYR A 59 -10.28 3.94 -24.46
N VAL A 60 -9.50 3.86 -25.54
CA VAL A 60 -8.02 3.89 -25.49
C VAL A 60 -7.53 5.16 -24.80
N GLN A 61 -8.12 6.33 -25.12
CA GLN A 61 -7.80 7.58 -24.44
C GLN A 61 -8.05 7.50 -22.94
N THR A 62 -9.24 7.04 -22.55
CA THR A 62 -9.67 6.93 -21.15
C THR A 62 -8.75 5.99 -20.37
N ALA A 63 -8.48 4.80 -20.92
CA ALA A 63 -7.64 3.79 -20.30
C ALA A 63 -6.19 4.27 -20.13
N VAL A 64 -5.57 4.79 -21.21
CA VAL A 64 -4.18 5.29 -21.19
C VAL A 64 -4.05 6.47 -20.23
N ASN A 65 -4.98 7.42 -20.23
CA ASN A 65 -4.97 8.55 -19.31
C ASN A 65 -5.12 8.09 -17.85
N TYR A 66 -6.02 7.15 -17.59
CA TYR A 66 -6.25 6.61 -16.26
C TYR A 66 -4.99 5.97 -15.68
N VAL A 67 -4.36 5.03 -16.39
CA VAL A 67 -3.20 4.28 -15.88
C VAL A 67 -1.96 5.16 -15.72
N ARG A 68 -1.73 6.09 -16.64
CA ARG A 68 -0.58 7.03 -16.57
C ARG A 68 -0.72 8.02 -15.43
N ALA A 69 -1.93 8.47 -15.11
CA ALA A 69 -2.16 9.46 -14.06
C ALA A 69 -1.82 8.95 -12.65
N GLY A 70 -1.68 7.64 -12.45
CA GLY A 70 -1.19 7.05 -11.19
C GLY A 70 0.33 7.16 -10.99
N ALA A 71 1.08 7.38 -12.08
CA ALA A 71 2.54 7.39 -12.05
C ALA A 71 3.12 8.53 -11.19
N PRO A 72 4.28 8.33 -10.54
CA PRO A 72 5.01 9.43 -9.87
C PRO A 72 5.31 10.62 -10.80
N ASP A 73 5.50 10.33 -12.09
CA ASP A 73 5.61 11.33 -13.16
C ASP A 73 4.84 10.83 -14.40
N PRO A 74 3.58 11.28 -14.58
CA PRO A 74 2.74 10.88 -15.72
C PRO A 74 3.30 11.31 -17.08
N THR A 75 4.26 12.23 -17.12
CA THR A 75 4.87 12.72 -18.38
C THR A 75 5.92 11.76 -18.94
N LYS A 76 6.36 10.77 -18.15
CA LYS A 76 7.27 9.73 -18.63
C LYS A 76 6.65 8.95 -19.78
N PRO A 77 7.49 8.43 -20.71
CA PRO A 77 7.00 7.56 -21.77
C PRO A 77 6.20 6.38 -21.25
N VAL A 78 5.25 5.89 -22.02
CA VAL A 78 4.69 4.54 -21.81
C VAL A 78 5.63 3.50 -22.42
N LEU A 79 5.70 2.31 -21.82
CA LEU A 79 6.27 1.13 -22.47
C LEU A 79 5.12 0.40 -23.16
N VAL A 80 5.20 0.23 -24.48
CA VAL A 80 4.21 -0.49 -25.28
C VAL A 80 4.81 -1.85 -25.62
N LEU A 81 4.15 -2.91 -25.17
CA LEU A 81 4.49 -4.30 -25.44
C LEU A 81 3.59 -4.79 -26.56
N ASP A 82 4.16 -4.82 -27.76
CA ASP A 82 3.42 -4.91 -29.01
C ASP A 82 4.34 -5.47 -30.12
N ARG A 83 3.76 -6.16 -31.10
CA ARG A 83 4.44 -6.87 -32.19
C ARG A 83 3.69 -6.71 -33.50
N LEU A 84 4.14 -7.40 -34.54
CA LEU A 84 3.47 -7.48 -35.84
C LEU A 84 3.09 -6.11 -36.42
N ASP A 85 1.80 -5.81 -36.51
CA ASP A 85 1.26 -4.61 -37.17
C ASP A 85 1.25 -3.39 -36.23
N LEU A 86 1.58 -3.61 -34.95
CA LEU A 86 1.69 -2.60 -33.91
C LEU A 86 0.38 -1.83 -33.72
N ASP A 87 -0.74 -2.55 -33.66
CA ASP A 87 -2.09 -2.00 -33.53
C ASP A 87 -2.16 -1.03 -32.36
N PHE A 88 -1.51 -1.32 -31.24
CA PHE A 88 -1.57 -0.41 -30.10
C PHE A 88 -0.77 0.88 -30.36
N VAL A 89 0.33 0.81 -31.10
CA VAL A 89 1.05 2.01 -31.54
C VAL A 89 0.17 2.85 -32.46
N VAL A 90 -0.50 2.22 -33.43
CA VAL A 90 -1.41 2.90 -34.35
C VAL A 90 -2.59 3.50 -33.58
N ALA A 91 -3.22 2.74 -32.69
CA ALA A 91 -4.30 3.18 -31.81
C ALA A 91 -3.92 4.42 -31.00
N LEU A 92 -2.71 4.46 -30.42
CA LEU A 92 -2.24 5.65 -29.70
C LEU A 92 -2.12 6.87 -30.61
N ASP A 93 -1.69 6.70 -31.87
CA ASP A 93 -1.60 7.80 -32.83
C ASP A 93 -2.98 8.25 -33.33
N THR A 94 -3.90 7.31 -33.55
CA THR A 94 -5.29 7.61 -33.94
C THR A 94 -6.04 8.30 -32.80
N ALA A 95 -5.87 7.82 -31.57
CA ALA A 95 -6.50 8.36 -30.38
C ALA A 95 -5.96 9.74 -29.99
N PHE A 96 -4.65 9.92 -29.93
CA PHE A 96 -4.06 11.15 -29.36
C PHE A 96 -3.44 12.10 -30.39
N GLY A 97 -3.33 11.66 -31.65
CA GLY A 97 -2.48 12.29 -32.65
C GLY A 97 -1.06 11.73 -32.64
N ALA A 98 -0.44 11.70 -33.82
CA ALA A 98 0.88 11.12 -34.03
C ALA A 98 1.93 11.67 -33.05
N GLY A 99 2.54 10.78 -32.27
CA GLY A 99 3.61 11.12 -31.31
C GLY A 99 3.17 11.90 -30.06
N ALA A 100 1.86 12.13 -29.87
CA ALA A 100 1.34 12.87 -28.71
C ALA A 100 1.53 12.12 -27.38
N VAL A 101 1.61 10.79 -27.42
CA VAL A 101 1.96 9.94 -26.28
C VAL A 101 3.42 9.51 -26.41
N PRO A 102 4.35 10.07 -25.59
CA PRO A 102 5.73 9.61 -25.57
C PRO A 102 5.76 8.12 -25.25
N ARG A 103 6.49 7.33 -26.03
CA ARG A 103 6.46 5.87 -25.91
C ARG A 103 7.80 5.23 -26.22
N VAL A 104 8.00 4.04 -25.67
CA VAL A 104 9.03 3.08 -26.06
C VAL A 104 8.31 1.81 -26.42
N VAL A 105 8.51 1.32 -27.64
CA VAL A 105 7.89 0.07 -28.12
C VAL A 105 8.91 -1.06 -27.98
N MET A 106 8.48 -2.19 -27.45
CA MET A 106 9.30 -3.39 -27.36
C MET A 106 8.50 -4.63 -27.73
N ASP A 107 9.07 -5.45 -28.60
CA ASP A 107 8.64 -6.83 -28.81
C ASP A 107 8.88 -7.62 -27.49
N PRO A 108 7.86 -8.28 -26.92
CA PRO A 108 8.00 -9.07 -25.70
C PRO A 108 9.08 -10.17 -25.74
N ARG A 109 9.36 -10.77 -26.91
CA ARG A 109 10.38 -11.82 -27.08
C ARG A 109 11.79 -11.24 -27.21
N SER A 110 11.92 -9.92 -27.35
CA SER A 110 13.21 -9.29 -27.59
C SER A 110 14.14 -9.36 -26.36
N ALA A 111 15.45 -9.50 -26.63
CA ALA A 111 16.47 -9.36 -25.60
C ALA A 111 16.44 -7.98 -24.93
N GLN A 112 15.95 -6.96 -25.65
CA GLN A 112 15.74 -5.61 -25.13
C GLN A 112 14.70 -5.62 -24.01
N PHE A 113 13.51 -6.18 -24.26
CA PHE A 113 12.49 -6.29 -23.21
C PHE A 113 13.03 -7.11 -22.04
N ALA A 114 13.58 -8.31 -22.30
CA ALA A 114 14.11 -9.20 -21.27
C ALA A 114 15.11 -8.53 -20.32
N ALA A 115 15.92 -7.58 -20.80
CA ALA A 115 16.91 -6.85 -20.00
C ALA A 115 16.46 -5.46 -19.51
N ALA A 116 15.33 -4.94 -19.98
CA ALA A 116 14.90 -3.57 -19.70
C ALA A 116 14.56 -3.35 -18.21
N PRO A 117 15.11 -2.29 -17.56
CA PRO A 117 14.67 -1.90 -16.22
C PRO A 117 13.25 -1.31 -16.25
N LEU A 118 12.29 -2.03 -15.69
CA LEU A 118 10.90 -1.58 -15.57
C LEU A 118 10.75 -0.69 -14.33
N THR A 119 10.99 0.63 -14.48
CA THR A 119 10.97 1.58 -13.35
C THR A 119 10.13 2.81 -13.64
N THR A 120 9.50 3.38 -12.60
CA THR A 120 8.70 4.61 -12.71
C THR A 120 9.52 5.87 -12.99
N SER A 121 10.85 5.79 -12.90
CA SER A 121 11.75 6.84 -13.38
C SER A 121 11.90 6.84 -14.92
N ARG A 122 11.59 5.72 -15.58
CA ARG A 122 11.67 5.52 -17.02
C ARG A 122 10.30 5.57 -17.69
N TYR A 123 9.30 4.92 -17.09
CA TYR A 123 7.98 4.75 -17.69
C TYR A 123 6.85 5.23 -16.78
N SER A 124 5.79 5.80 -17.36
CA SER A 124 4.56 6.14 -16.64
C SER A 124 3.60 4.95 -16.57
N ALA A 125 3.52 4.16 -17.64
CA ALA A 125 2.72 2.94 -17.68
C ALA A 125 3.34 1.88 -18.59
N ILE A 126 2.93 0.63 -18.42
CA ILE A 126 3.12 -0.47 -19.36
C ILE A 126 1.77 -0.72 -20.04
N LEU A 127 1.74 -0.69 -21.36
CA LEU A 127 0.58 -0.95 -22.20
C LEU A 127 0.84 -2.26 -22.96
N ILE A 128 -0.09 -3.21 -22.91
CA ILE A 128 0.05 -4.56 -23.46
C ILE A 128 -1.02 -4.76 -24.53
N ALA A 129 -0.57 -5.03 -25.76
CA ALA A 129 -1.43 -5.23 -26.92
C ALA A 129 -2.19 -6.56 -26.84
N SER A 130 -3.31 -6.63 -27.55
CA SER A 130 -4.20 -7.80 -27.57
C SER A 130 -3.57 -9.05 -28.19
N ASP A 131 -4.08 -10.20 -27.79
CA ASP A 131 -3.74 -11.50 -28.37
C ASP A 131 -4.27 -11.66 -29.81
N ILE A 132 -3.45 -12.27 -30.67
CA ILE A 132 -3.70 -12.46 -32.11
C ILE A 132 -5.04 -13.16 -32.40
N ASN A 133 -5.53 -13.98 -31.48
CA ASN A 133 -6.81 -14.69 -31.63
C ASN A 133 -8.04 -13.78 -31.51
N CYS A 134 -7.86 -12.48 -31.26
CA CYS A 134 -8.93 -11.49 -31.41
C CYS A 134 -9.42 -11.34 -32.87
N GLY A 135 -8.67 -11.87 -33.86
CA GLY A 135 -9.00 -11.74 -35.29
C GLY A 135 -8.29 -10.59 -36.02
N GLY A 136 -7.09 -10.22 -35.56
CA GLY A 136 -6.26 -9.18 -36.19
C GLY A 136 -5.13 -8.60 -35.34
N CYS A 137 -5.07 -8.93 -34.04
CA CYS A 137 -4.13 -8.33 -33.08
C CYS A 137 -2.72 -8.96 -33.12
N ASP A 138 -1.86 -8.48 -32.22
CA ASP A 138 -0.41 -8.58 -32.40
C ASP A 138 0.32 -9.61 -31.54
N LEU A 139 -0.19 -9.96 -30.35
CA LEU A 139 0.54 -10.82 -29.42
C LEU A 139 0.26 -12.31 -29.62
N ASN A 140 1.27 -13.12 -29.35
CA ASN A 140 1.28 -14.58 -29.41
C ASN A 140 1.18 -15.15 -30.84
N GLU A 141 1.03 -16.46 -30.92
CA GLU A 141 0.70 -17.20 -32.14
C GLU A 141 -0.68 -17.84 -31.95
N GLY A 142 -1.32 -18.35 -33.01
CA GLY A 142 -2.67 -18.90 -32.88
C GLY A 142 -2.85 -19.98 -31.80
N ASP A 143 -1.86 -20.86 -31.62
CA ASP A 143 -1.92 -22.02 -30.72
C ASP A 143 -0.87 -22.01 -29.59
N SER A 144 -0.12 -20.91 -29.41
CA SER A 144 0.94 -20.83 -28.40
C SER A 144 1.14 -19.41 -27.86
N THR A 145 1.70 -19.31 -26.65
CA THR A 145 1.78 -18.06 -25.87
C THR A 145 3.17 -17.44 -25.67
N PRO A 146 4.12 -17.50 -26.61
CA PRO A 146 5.51 -17.06 -26.35
C PRO A 146 5.65 -15.57 -25.99
N ASP A 147 4.74 -14.68 -26.40
CA ASP A 147 4.76 -13.28 -25.98
C ASP A 147 4.29 -13.15 -24.53
N SER A 148 3.15 -13.75 -24.20
CA SER A 148 2.65 -13.80 -22.82
C SER A 148 3.63 -14.50 -21.88
N ASP A 149 4.30 -15.56 -22.31
CA ASP A 149 5.34 -16.25 -21.54
C ASP A 149 6.50 -15.31 -21.20
N ALA A 150 6.93 -14.49 -22.16
CA ALA A 150 7.99 -13.51 -21.96
C ALA A 150 7.57 -12.38 -21.01
N ILE A 151 6.32 -11.91 -21.11
CA ILE A 151 5.75 -10.91 -20.18
C ILE A 151 5.61 -11.51 -18.76
N ALA A 152 5.10 -12.74 -18.65
CA ALA A 152 4.93 -13.47 -17.40
C ALA A 152 6.27 -13.72 -16.70
N ALA A 153 7.33 -14.04 -17.46
CA ALA A 153 8.69 -14.18 -16.94
C ALA A 153 9.20 -12.88 -16.27
N ARG A 154 8.63 -11.73 -16.62
CA ARG A 154 8.90 -10.41 -16.02
C ARG A 154 7.86 -9.99 -14.99
N GLY A 155 6.93 -10.86 -14.59
CA GLY A 155 5.84 -10.55 -13.66
C GLY A 155 6.32 -9.98 -12.32
N ALA A 156 7.47 -10.42 -11.79
CA ALA A 156 8.05 -9.83 -10.58
C ALA A 156 8.50 -8.38 -10.76
N ASP A 157 9.07 -8.05 -11.92
CA ASP A 157 9.47 -6.68 -12.28
C ASP A 157 8.26 -5.79 -12.57
N ILE A 158 7.25 -6.33 -13.26
CA ILE A 158 5.97 -5.64 -13.53
C ILE A 158 5.25 -5.35 -12.21
N ALA A 159 5.17 -6.32 -11.29
CA ALA A 159 4.62 -6.10 -9.97
C ALA A 159 5.41 -5.06 -9.16
N ALA A 160 6.74 -5.04 -9.25
CA ALA A 160 7.58 -4.03 -8.61
C ALA A 160 7.35 -2.63 -9.21
N PHE A 161 7.23 -2.52 -10.53
CA PHE A 161 6.90 -1.29 -11.25
C PHE A 161 5.51 -0.76 -10.84
N PHE A 162 4.49 -1.63 -10.85
CA PHE A 162 3.14 -1.31 -10.41
C PHE A 162 3.12 -0.83 -8.95
N ASN A 163 3.79 -1.56 -8.05
CA ASN A 163 3.91 -1.19 -6.63
C ASN A 163 4.68 0.11 -6.38
N ALA A 164 5.50 0.55 -7.34
CA ALA A 164 6.19 1.84 -7.31
C ALA A 164 5.31 3.00 -7.83
N GLY A 165 4.10 2.71 -8.28
CA GLY A 165 3.11 3.67 -8.80
C GLY A 165 2.93 3.62 -10.32
N GLY A 166 3.64 2.75 -11.02
CA GLY A 166 3.51 2.61 -12.47
C GLY A 166 2.13 2.09 -12.89
N GLY A 167 1.59 2.60 -13.98
CA GLY A 167 0.31 2.13 -14.53
C GLY A 167 0.45 0.85 -15.35
N VAL A 168 -0.58 0.02 -15.42
CA VAL A 168 -0.65 -1.14 -16.33
C VAL A 168 -1.99 -1.15 -17.05
N TYR A 169 -1.96 -1.20 -18.38
CA TYR A 169 -3.13 -1.40 -19.22
C TYR A 169 -2.88 -2.65 -20.08
N ALA A 170 -3.74 -3.66 -19.98
CA ALA A 170 -3.74 -4.80 -20.88
C ALA A 170 -5.10 -4.97 -21.56
N ASN A 171 -5.08 -5.13 -22.89
CA ASN A 171 -6.25 -5.45 -23.69
C ASN A 171 -6.58 -6.95 -23.62
N SER A 172 -7.31 -7.46 -24.61
CA SER A 172 -7.83 -8.81 -24.68
C SER A 172 -6.75 -9.89 -24.75
N GLY A 173 -6.90 -10.94 -23.96
CA GLY A 173 -6.11 -12.16 -24.06
C GLY A 173 -6.69 -13.20 -25.02
N ALA A 174 -7.90 -12.97 -25.55
CA ALA A 174 -8.65 -13.89 -26.40
C ALA A 174 -8.57 -15.34 -25.87
N THR A 175 -8.33 -16.33 -26.72
CA THR A 175 -8.26 -17.75 -26.32
C THR A 175 -7.08 -18.08 -25.39
N HIS A 176 -6.15 -17.14 -25.14
CA HIS A 176 -5.05 -17.32 -24.18
C HIS A 176 -5.28 -16.57 -22.86
N GLY A 177 -6.49 -16.06 -22.65
CA GLY A 177 -6.91 -15.40 -21.42
C GLY A 177 -8.38 -15.59 -21.08
N ASP A 178 -9.08 -16.52 -21.74
CA ASP A 178 -10.51 -16.76 -21.56
C ASP A 178 -10.81 -17.69 -20.38
N GLY A 179 -9.81 -18.37 -19.83
CA GLY A 179 -10.01 -19.30 -18.72
C GLY A 179 -10.64 -20.63 -19.11
N ASP A 180 -10.82 -20.90 -20.41
CA ASP A 180 -11.31 -22.18 -20.92
C ASP A 180 -10.13 -23.13 -21.16
N PRO A 181 -9.95 -24.21 -20.36
CA PRO A 181 -8.87 -25.16 -20.60
C PRO A 181 -8.97 -25.90 -21.95
N ALA A 182 -10.09 -25.79 -22.67
CA ALA A 182 -10.25 -26.34 -24.02
C ALA A 182 -9.65 -25.44 -25.11
N SER A 183 -9.47 -24.13 -24.87
CA SER A 183 -8.93 -23.17 -25.83
C SER A 183 -7.40 -23.15 -25.87
N GLY A 184 -6.74 -23.61 -24.80
CA GLY A 184 -5.29 -23.77 -24.77
C GLY A 184 -4.68 -23.32 -23.44
N THR A 185 -3.50 -22.69 -23.51
CA THR A 185 -2.80 -22.18 -22.33
C THR A 185 -3.27 -20.77 -22.00
N ASP A 186 -3.91 -20.60 -20.84
CA ASP A 186 -4.31 -19.29 -20.31
C ASP A 186 -3.14 -18.59 -19.60
N ASN A 187 -2.26 -17.92 -20.35
CA ASN A 187 -1.11 -17.21 -19.79
C ASN A 187 -1.13 -15.70 -19.98
N TYR A 188 -2.07 -15.15 -20.75
CA TYR A 188 -2.00 -13.75 -21.18
C TYR A 188 -1.97 -12.76 -20.00
N TYR A 189 -2.83 -12.92 -19.00
CA TYR A 189 -2.95 -12.01 -17.86
C TYR A 189 -2.05 -12.38 -16.66
N SER A 190 -1.17 -13.38 -16.77
CA SER A 190 -0.47 -13.96 -15.62
C SER A 190 0.65 -13.07 -15.02
N PHE A 191 0.97 -11.95 -15.68
CA PHE A 191 1.96 -10.98 -15.23
C PHE A 191 1.55 -10.22 -13.95
N LEU A 192 0.26 -10.24 -13.58
CA LEU A 192 -0.28 -9.74 -12.32
C LEU A 192 -1.32 -10.73 -11.75
N PRO A 193 -1.62 -10.67 -10.43
CA PRO A 193 -2.60 -11.56 -9.82
C PRO A 193 -4.04 -11.12 -10.14
N LEU A 194 -4.48 -11.41 -11.37
CA LEU A 194 -5.77 -11.05 -11.92
C LEU A 194 -6.77 -12.22 -11.85
N PRO A 195 -8.07 -11.95 -11.68
CA PRO A 195 -9.10 -12.98 -11.49
C PRO A 195 -9.56 -13.58 -12.82
N VAL A 196 -8.64 -14.23 -13.54
CA VAL A 196 -8.94 -14.97 -14.77
C VAL A 196 -9.72 -16.25 -14.44
N GLY A 197 -10.66 -16.61 -15.29
CA GLY A 197 -11.46 -17.85 -15.18
C GLY A 197 -12.75 -17.69 -15.97
N GLY A 198 -12.61 -17.15 -17.17
CA GLY A 198 -13.63 -16.39 -17.85
C GLY A 198 -14.92 -17.15 -18.07
N LYS A 199 -16.00 -16.44 -17.76
CA LYS A 199 -17.33 -16.84 -18.16
C LYS A 199 -17.45 -16.57 -19.67
N THR A 200 -18.34 -17.29 -20.33
CA THR A 200 -18.69 -16.99 -21.72
C THR A 200 -19.16 -15.54 -21.82
N VAL A 201 -18.51 -14.78 -22.71
CA VAL A 201 -18.87 -13.41 -23.04
C VAL A 201 -20.33 -13.36 -23.50
N ALA A 202 -21.11 -12.44 -22.91
CA ALA A 202 -22.53 -12.26 -23.22
C ALA A 202 -22.86 -10.78 -23.48
N PRO A 203 -22.93 -10.34 -24.76
CA PRO A 203 -23.37 -8.98 -25.09
C PRO A 203 -24.89 -8.82 -24.91
N PRO A 204 -25.40 -7.58 -24.81
CA PRO A 204 -24.69 -6.30 -24.70
C PRO A 204 -24.00 -6.08 -23.35
N PHE A 205 -23.13 -5.10 -23.30
CA PHE A 205 -22.37 -4.71 -22.12
C PHE A 205 -22.96 -3.45 -21.48
N CYS A 206 -22.75 -3.30 -20.18
CA CYS A 206 -23.18 -2.11 -19.45
C CYS A 206 -22.08 -1.59 -18.52
N LEU A 207 -21.86 -0.28 -18.56
CA LEU A 207 -20.99 0.40 -17.61
C LEU A 207 -21.55 0.30 -16.18
N THR A 208 -20.66 0.04 -15.23
CA THR A 208 -20.95 0.25 -13.82
C THR A 208 -20.74 1.73 -13.47
N PRO A 209 -21.14 2.18 -12.25
CA PRO A 209 -20.76 3.51 -11.78
C PRO A 209 -19.24 3.76 -11.76
N VAL A 210 -18.43 2.70 -11.64
CA VAL A 210 -16.96 2.80 -11.69
C VAL A 210 -16.51 3.15 -13.10
N GLY A 211 -16.95 2.41 -14.13
CA GLY A 211 -16.61 2.70 -15.53
C GLY A 211 -17.06 4.09 -15.96
N ALA A 212 -18.28 4.46 -15.60
CA ALA A 212 -18.80 5.81 -15.82
C ALA A 212 -17.94 6.90 -15.13
N SER A 213 -17.39 6.62 -13.94
CA SER A 213 -16.55 7.58 -13.22
C SER A 213 -15.13 7.72 -13.80
N LEU A 214 -14.65 6.73 -14.57
CA LEU A 214 -13.41 6.85 -15.35
C LEU A 214 -13.58 7.80 -16.52
N GLY A 215 -14.82 7.99 -16.97
CA GLY A 215 -15.15 8.73 -18.18
C GLY A 215 -15.52 7.85 -19.36
N LEU A 216 -15.63 6.52 -19.21
CA LEU A 216 -16.15 5.67 -20.28
C LEU A 216 -17.60 6.04 -20.62
N GLU A 217 -17.92 5.97 -21.90
CA GLU A 217 -19.20 6.32 -22.49
C GLU A 217 -19.80 5.15 -23.25
N ASP A 218 -21.12 5.07 -23.23
CA ASP A 218 -21.84 4.23 -24.18
C ASP A 218 -23.27 4.77 -24.35
N PRO A 219 -23.61 5.35 -25.51
CA PRO A 219 -24.93 5.91 -25.74
C PRO A 219 -25.99 4.83 -26.01
N SER A 220 -25.60 3.59 -26.30
CA SER A 220 -26.55 2.52 -26.66
C SER A 220 -26.09 1.13 -26.15
N GLY A 221 -26.65 0.04 -26.70
CA GLY A 221 -26.32 -1.34 -26.30
C GLY A 221 -26.94 -1.81 -24.97
N CYS A 222 -26.67 -1.10 -23.88
CA CYS A 222 -27.13 -1.49 -22.54
C CYS A 222 -28.67 -1.44 -22.40
N PRO A 223 -29.35 -2.52 -21.97
CA PRO A 223 -30.81 -2.53 -21.81
C PRO A 223 -31.33 -1.57 -20.74
N ASP A 224 -30.50 -1.22 -19.77
CA ASP A 224 -30.81 -0.24 -18.73
C ASP A 224 -30.46 1.18 -19.21
N ALA A 225 -31.49 1.91 -19.65
CA ALA A 225 -31.37 3.28 -20.13
C ALA A 225 -30.72 4.26 -19.12
N THR A 226 -30.70 3.94 -17.82
CA THR A 226 -30.05 4.78 -16.80
C THR A 226 -28.52 4.66 -16.82
N LYS A 227 -27.98 3.64 -17.48
CA LYS A 227 -26.54 3.40 -17.62
C LYS A 227 -25.95 4.04 -18.87
N LEU A 228 -26.78 4.33 -19.88
CA LEU A 228 -26.38 5.02 -21.11
C LEU A 228 -25.83 6.41 -20.83
N ARG A 229 -24.74 6.79 -21.50
CA ARG A 229 -24.09 8.10 -21.31
C ARG A 229 -23.18 8.46 -22.48
N GLY A 230 -22.98 9.76 -22.65
CA GLY A 230 -21.98 10.27 -23.60
C GLY A 230 -22.41 10.11 -25.05
N THR A 231 -21.41 10.13 -25.93
CA THR A 231 -21.59 10.00 -27.39
C THR A 231 -20.68 8.95 -28.02
N ASN A 232 -19.70 8.43 -27.28
CA ASN A 232 -18.77 7.42 -27.77
C ASN A 232 -19.27 6.02 -27.40
N GLU A 233 -19.24 5.07 -28.34
CA GLU A 233 -19.56 3.66 -28.11
C GLU A 233 -18.31 2.92 -27.62
N ASP A 234 -17.95 3.08 -26.35
CA ASP A 234 -16.70 2.52 -25.85
C ASP A 234 -16.76 1.01 -25.62
N ILE A 235 -17.94 0.44 -25.32
CA ILE A 235 -18.04 -0.95 -24.85
C ILE A 235 -18.97 -1.85 -25.69
N ASN A 236 -19.91 -1.30 -26.48
CA ASN A 236 -20.86 -2.09 -27.26
C ASN A 236 -20.67 -2.07 -28.79
N CYS A 237 -19.66 -1.40 -29.35
CA CYS A 237 -19.59 -1.29 -30.80
C CYS A 237 -19.21 -2.61 -31.51
N CYS A 238 -18.65 -3.58 -30.77
CA CYS A 238 -18.12 -4.83 -31.29
C CYS A 238 -18.14 -5.95 -30.24
N ALA A 239 -17.81 -7.17 -30.69
CA ALA A 239 -17.66 -8.31 -29.81
C ALA A 239 -16.41 -8.17 -28.95
N THR A 240 -16.47 -8.64 -27.72
CA THR A 240 -15.32 -8.77 -26.83
C THR A 240 -14.93 -10.24 -26.70
N HIS A 241 -13.78 -10.56 -26.10
CA HIS A 241 -13.28 -11.94 -26.06
C HIS A 241 -13.09 -12.54 -24.67
N ASN A 242 -13.02 -11.75 -23.60
CA ASN A 242 -12.78 -12.29 -22.26
C ASN A 242 -13.60 -11.61 -21.17
N SER A 243 -14.50 -12.37 -20.55
CA SER A 243 -15.02 -11.98 -19.25
C SER A 243 -14.16 -12.52 -18.12
N PHE A 244 -14.15 -11.87 -16.99
CA PHE A 244 -13.37 -12.24 -15.81
C PHE A 244 -14.24 -12.94 -14.77
N THR A 245 -13.59 -13.54 -13.77
CA THR A 245 -14.30 -13.92 -12.54
C THR A 245 -14.45 -12.70 -11.63
N GLU A 246 -15.46 -12.71 -10.77
CA GLU A 246 -15.74 -11.59 -9.87
C GLU A 246 -14.51 -11.28 -8.99
N PRO A 247 -14.09 -10.01 -8.91
CA PRO A 247 -13.05 -9.57 -7.99
C PRO A 247 -13.21 -10.16 -6.59
N PRO A 248 -12.19 -10.86 -6.08
CA PRO A 248 -12.24 -11.42 -4.75
C PRO A 248 -12.49 -10.35 -3.68
N ALA A 249 -13.37 -10.62 -2.71
CA ALA A 249 -13.68 -9.69 -1.63
C ALA A 249 -12.41 -9.17 -0.92
N GLY A 250 -12.34 -7.85 -0.70
CA GLY A 250 -11.17 -7.19 -0.09
C GLY A 250 -9.97 -7.00 -1.03
N SER A 251 -10.10 -7.31 -2.33
CA SER A 251 -9.17 -6.82 -3.34
C SER A 251 -9.42 -5.34 -3.65
N ALA A 252 -8.46 -4.66 -4.27
CA ALA A 252 -8.63 -3.29 -4.81
C ALA A 252 -9.21 -3.27 -6.24
N LEU A 253 -9.50 -4.45 -6.79
CA LEU A 253 -10.09 -4.58 -8.12
C LEU A 253 -11.56 -4.13 -8.06
N GLN A 254 -11.94 -3.33 -9.05
CA GLN A 254 -13.28 -2.79 -9.21
C GLN A 254 -13.75 -3.05 -10.64
N VAL A 255 -14.99 -3.47 -10.78
CA VAL A 255 -15.60 -3.78 -12.07
C VAL A 255 -16.07 -2.49 -12.73
N ALA A 256 -15.52 -2.13 -13.88
CA ALA A 256 -15.91 -0.95 -14.66
C ALA A 256 -17.07 -1.25 -15.61
N GLU A 257 -17.20 -2.50 -16.04
CA GLU A 257 -18.10 -2.95 -17.10
C GLU A 257 -18.51 -4.39 -16.86
N ARG A 258 -19.75 -4.74 -17.21
CA ARG A 258 -20.29 -6.10 -17.12
C ARG A 258 -21.09 -6.48 -18.35
N ASP A 259 -21.11 -7.78 -18.60
CA ASP A 259 -21.95 -8.50 -19.57
C ASP A 259 -23.45 -8.40 -19.25
N LEU A 260 -24.26 -8.80 -20.24
CA LEU A 260 -25.68 -9.09 -20.04
C LEU A 260 -25.87 -10.47 -19.40
N GLY A 261 -26.57 -10.48 -18.27
CA GLY A 261 -27.04 -11.71 -17.65
C GLY A 261 -28.07 -12.48 -18.48
N ALA A 262 -28.18 -13.78 -18.22
CA ALA A 262 -29.17 -14.64 -18.88
C ALA A 262 -30.63 -14.21 -18.61
N ASP A 263 -30.89 -13.41 -17.57
CA ASP A 263 -32.19 -12.84 -17.22
C ASP A 263 -32.49 -11.50 -17.93
N GLY A 264 -31.56 -11.00 -18.75
CA GLY A 264 -31.69 -9.73 -19.47
C GLY A 264 -31.49 -8.49 -18.59
N ILE A 265 -30.94 -8.64 -17.38
CA ILE A 265 -30.68 -7.53 -16.45
C ILE A 265 -29.20 -7.52 -16.08
N VAL A 266 -28.52 -6.38 -16.25
CA VAL A 266 -27.14 -6.26 -15.77
C VAL A 266 -27.09 -5.98 -14.28
N SER A 267 -26.59 -6.96 -13.55
CA SER A 267 -26.50 -7.08 -12.11
C SER A 267 -25.06 -7.34 -11.65
N ALA A 268 -24.88 -7.60 -10.34
CA ALA A 268 -23.57 -7.95 -9.79
C ALA A 268 -23.17 -9.42 -10.05
N ASP A 269 -24.09 -10.26 -10.53
CA ASP A 269 -23.85 -11.69 -10.77
C ASP A 269 -23.29 -11.95 -12.19
N ASP A 270 -23.41 -10.96 -13.07
CA ASP A 270 -22.94 -11.01 -14.46
C ASP A 270 -21.43 -10.79 -14.56
N ALA A 271 -20.83 -11.36 -15.59
CA ALA A 271 -19.38 -11.40 -15.71
C ALA A 271 -18.80 -9.97 -15.87
N PRO A 272 -17.73 -9.62 -15.13
CA PRO A 272 -16.95 -8.42 -15.42
C PRO A 272 -16.24 -8.53 -16.77
N GLU A 273 -16.25 -7.46 -17.56
CA GLU A 273 -15.50 -7.41 -18.83
C GLU A 273 -14.30 -6.46 -18.76
N THR A 274 -14.45 -5.33 -18.07
CA THR A 274 -13.35 -4.41 -17.76
C THR A 274 -13.19 -4.28 -16.25
N ILE A 275 -11.97 -4.51 -15.75
CA ILE A 275 -11.59 -4.38 -14.34
C ILE A 275 -10.51 -3.30 -14.19
N ILE A 276 -10.67 -2.45 -13.18
CA ILE A 276 -9.66 -1.46 -12.79
C ILE A 276 -9.16 -1.68 -11.36
N ALA A 277 -8.03 -1.07 -11.01
CA ALA A 277 -7.63 -0.88 -9.62
C ALA A 277 -6.76 0.36 -9.43
N ASP A 278 -6.85 0.95 -8.25
CA ASP A 278 -5.79 1.77 -7.64
C ASP A 278 -5.22 0.93 -6.49
N GLY A 279 -4.02 0.36 -6.66
CA GLY A 279 -3.63 -0.80 -5.87
C GLY A 279 -2.14 -1.12 -5.81
N ARG A 280 -1.83 -2.22 -5.14
CA ARG A 280 -0.51 -2.87 -5.14
C ARG A 280 -0.67 -4.38 -5.30
N ALA A 281 0.24 -5.02 -6.02
CA ALA A 281 0.38 -6.48 -6.05
C ALA A 281 1.07 -6.96 -4.76
N SER A 282 0.36 -7.73 -3.95
CA SER A 282 0.87 -8.26 -2.69
C SER A 282 0.17 -9.56 -2.31
N GLY A 283 0.93 -10.60 -1.98
CA GLY A 283 0.37 -11.88 -1.52
C GLY A 283 -0.52 -12.57 -2.56
N GLY A 284 -0.16 -12.47 -3.84
CA GLY A 284 -0.93 -13.06 -4.94
C GLY A 284 -2.28 -12.38 -5.19
N ARG A 285 -2.43 -11.10 -4.82
CA ARG A 285 -3.65 -10.30 -5.04
C ARG A 285 -3.30 -8.86 -5.35
N ILE A 286 -4.19 -8.16 -6.04
CA ILE A 286 -4.21 -6.69 -6.06
C ILE A 286 -4.97 -6.20 -4.82
N VAL A 287 -4.27 -5.50 -3.93
CA VAL A 287 -4.82 -5.00 -2.67
C VAL A 287 -4.75 -3.49 -2.62
N GLU A 288 -5.61 -2.88 -1.82
CA GLU A 288 -5.60 -1.43 -1.60
C GLU A 288 -4.20 -0.98 -1.17
N PRO A 289 -3.71 0.15 -1.68
CA PRO A 289 -2.42 0.65 -1.27
C PRO A 289 -2.44 0.88 0.24
N SER A 290 -1.56 0.19 0.96
CA SER A 290 -1.44 0.29 2.41
C SER A 290 -1.33 1.76 2.81
N ALA A 291 -2.43 2.35 3.26
CA ALA A 291 -2.52 3.79 3.35
C ALA A 291 -1.50 4.35 4.36
N VAL A 292 -0.74 5.37 3.93
CA VAL A 292 0.32 5.99 4.75
C VAL A 292 -0.30 6.56 6.04
N PRO A 293 0.25 6.25 7.24
CA PRO A 293 -0.24 6.86 8.47
C PRO A 293 -0.04 8.38 8.41
N LYS A 294 -1.08 9.16 8.72
CA LYS A 294 -1.04 10.62 8.77
C LYS A 294 -0.82 11.06 10.21
N LEU A 295 0.22 11.86 10.45
CA LEU A 295 0.63 12.31 11.79
C LEU A 295 -0.57 12.84 12.59
N GLY A 296 -0.83 12.22 13.75
CA GLY A 296 -1.92 12.61 14.65
C GLY A 296 -3.34 12.32 14.17
N ARG A 297 -3.51 11.75 12.97
CA ARG A 297 -4.82 11.41 12.39
C ARG A 297 -5.00 9.89 12.29
N THR A 298 -4.05 9.17 11.72
CA THR A 298 -4.13 7.73 11.48
C THR A 298 -2.82 7.02 11.84
N VAL A 299 -2.93 5.73 12.16
CA VAL A 299 -1.83 4.81 12.42
C VAL A 299 -2.13 3.54 11.63
N LEU A 300 -1.13 2.96 10.96
CA LEU A 300 -1.27 1.69 10.28
C LEU A 300 -1.17 0.55 11.31
N ALA A 301 -2.14 -0.36 11.28
CA ALA A 301 -2.18 -1.54 12.14
C ALA A 301 -2.06 -2.80 11.27
N GLN A 302 -1.05 -3.61 11.56
CA GLN A 302 -0.78 -4.89 10.90
C GLN A 302 -0.85 -6.03 11.92
N VAL A 303 -1.52 -7.12 11.58
CA VAL A 303 -1.60 -8.31 12.44
C VAL A 303 -0.34 -9.15 12.24
N ILE A 304 0.48 -9.25 13.29
CA ILE A 304 1.71 -10.05 13.23
C ILE A 304 1.44 -11.53 13.57
N ARG A 305 0.48 -11.78 14.47
CA ARG A 305 0.00 -13.13 14.79
C ARG A 305 -1.28 -13.10 15.61
N GLY A 306 -2.04 -14.20 15.54
CA GLY A 306 -3.26 -14.39 16.31
C GLY A 306 -4.36 -13.40 15.92
N LYS A 307 -5.35 -13.22 16.79
CA LYS A 307 -6.51 -12.36 16.51
C LYS A 307 -6.36 -10.99 17.16
N VAL A 308 -6.55 -9.94 16.36
CA VAL A 308 -6.55 -8.54 16.79
C VAL A 308 -7.91 -7.94 16.45
N PHE A 309 -8.47 -7.16 17.36
CA PHE A 309 -9.74 -6.47 17.12
C PHE A 309 -9.58 -4.97 17.32
N VAL A 310 -10.32 -4.17 16.54
CA VAL A 310 -10.29 -2.71 16.61
C VAL A 310 -11.70 -2.18 16.85
N ARG A 311 -11.82 -1.17 17.73
CA ARG A 311 -13.02 -0.35 17.89
C ARG A 311 -12.67 1.09 17.57
N LYS A 312 -13.22 1.61 16.48
CA LYS A 312 -13.00 2.99 16.01
C LYS A 312 -13.60 4.01 16.99
N PRO A 313 -13.11 5.27 17.03
CA PRO A 313 -13.71 6.32 17.86
C PRO A 313 -15.21 6.47 17.56
N GLY A 314 -16.03 6.62 18.60
CA GLY A 314 -17.50 6.73 18.49
C GLY A 314 -18.25 5.40 18.30
N GLN A 315 -17.58 4.33 17.85
CA GLN A 315 -18.23 3.03 17.68
C GLN A 315 -18.33 2.25 18.99
N ARG A 316 -19.35 1.38 19.11
CA ARG A 316 -19.61 0.59 20.33
C ARG A 316 -18.99 -0.81 20.31
N ARG A 317 -18.78 -1.41 19.14
CA ARG A 317 -18.33 -2.81 19.00
C ARG A 317 -16.90 -2.90 18.47
N PHE A 318 -16.21 -3.97 18.84
CA PHE A 318 -14.93 -4.36 18.25
C PHE A 318 -15.16 -5.17 16.97
N VAL A 319 -14.32 -4.96 15.97
CA VAL A 319 -14.31 -5.69 14.69
C VAL A 319 -12.95 -6.36 14.53
N GLU A 320 -12.92 -7.59 14.04
CA GLU A 320 -11.67 -8.32 13.78
C GLU A 320 -10.89 -7.64 12.66
N LEU A 321 -9.57 -7.52 12.84
CA LEU A 321 -8.66 -7.00 11.82
C LEU A 321 -8.14 -8.20 11.02
N SER A 322 -8.62 -8.37 9.78
CA SER A 322 -8.24 -9.47 8.88
C SER A 322 -7.06 -9.13 7.98
N GLU A 323 -6.76 -7.84 7.83
CA GLU A 323 -5.72 -7.30 6.94
C GLU A 323 -5.08 -6.05 7.54
N ASP A 324 -4.04 -5.53 6.87
CA ASP A 324 -3.41 -4.28 7.28
C ASP A 324 -4.39 -3.11 7.09
N SER A 325 -4.58 -2.26 8.11
CA SER A 325 -5.54 -1.15 8.01
C SER A 325 -5.09 0.12 8.70
N LEU A 326 -5.42 1.28 8.11
CA LEU A 326 -5.34 2.54 8.83
C LEU A 326 -6.45 2.67 9.86
N ILE A 327 -6.05 2.79 11.12
CA ILE A 327 -6.96 3.06 12.23
C ILE A 327 -6.83 4.52 12.65
N ARG A 328 -7.97 5.16 12.95
CA ARG A 328 -7.98 6.55 13.44
C ARG A 328 -7.30 6.63 14.80
N VAL A 329 -6.54 7.68 15.04
CA VAL A 329 -6.08 8.07 16.38
C VAL A 329 -7.30 8.16 17.30
N GLY A 330 -7.21 7.52 18.46
CA GLY A 330 -8.32 7.36 19.42
C GLY A 330 -9.01 5.99 19.38
N SER A 331 -8.71 5.13 18.40
CA SER A 331 -9.24 3.76 18.35
C SER A 331 -8.78 2.93 19.57
N LEU A 332 -9.64 2.03 20.04
CA LEU A 332 -9.20 0.93 20.92
C LEU A 332 -8.75 -0.25 20.08
N VAL A 333 -7.65 -0.87 20.48
CA VAL A 333 -7.11 -2.09 19.88
C VAL A 333 -7.06 -3.17 20.96
N ASP A 334 -7.66 -4.32 20.69
CA ASP A 334 -7.63 -5.51 21.52
C ASP A 334 -6.63 -6.51 20.96
N THR A 335 -5.56 -6.74 21.72
CA THR A 335 -4.46 -7.66 21.39
C THR A 335 -4.35 -8.79 22.41
N ARG A 336 -5.42 -9.10 23.15
CA ARG A 336 -5.40 -10.19 24.15
C ARG A 336 -5.13 -11.55 23.53
N ARG A 337 -5.52 -11.75 22.26
CA ARG A 337 -5.39 -13.01 21.50
C ARG A 337 -4.42 -12.89 20.33
N GLY A 338 -3.61 -11.84 20.26
CA GLY A 338 -2.76 -11.58 19.11
C GLY A 338 -1.65 -10.56 19.37
N THR A 339 -0.93 -10.20 18.33
CA THR A 339 0.10 -9.16 18.33
C THR A 339 -0.13 -8.26 17.13
N VAL A 340 -0.17 -6.95 17.38
CA VAL A 340 -0.32 -5.94 16.34
C VAL A 340 0.98 -5.15 16.21
N ARG A 341 1.42 -4.91 14.98
CA ARG A 341 2.43 -3.90 14.66
C ARG A 341 1.72 -2.60 14.34
N LEU A 342 2.13 -1.53 15.02
CA LEU A 342 1.63 -0.19 14.76
C LEU A 342 2.73 0.65 14.13
N THR A 343 2.48 1.14 12.91
CA THR A 343 3.34 2.08 12.20
C THR A 343 2.71 3.47 12.24
N SER A 344 3.43 4.44 12.81
CA SER A 344 2.95 5.80 12.99
C SER A 344 3.86 6.82 12.30
N ALA A 345 3.29 7.92 11.80
CA ALA A 345 4.08 8.95 11.13
C ALA A 345 4.93 9.76 12.10
N LEU A 346 6.08 10.21 11.62
CA LEU A 346 6.93 11.21 12.25
C LEU A 346 6.71 12.58 11.56
N PRO A 347 7.14 13.70 12.17
CA PRO A 347 6.98 15.03 11.57
C PRO A 347 7.87 15.29 10.35
N GLN A 348 8.87 14.45 10.12
CA GLN A 348 9.71 14.51 8.91
C GLN A 348 8.95 13.83 7.77
N ASN A 349 8.97 14.44 6.59
CA ASN A 349 8.17 13.98 5.45
C ASN A 349 8.48 12.50 5.12
N GLY A 350 7.44 11.68 5.01
CA GLY A 350 7.54 10.23 4.74
C GLY A 350 8.12 9.35 5.86
N ALA A 351 8.70 9.94 6.92
CA ALA A 351 9.32 9.16 7.99
C ALA A 351 8.27 8.51 8.89
N THR A 352 8.49 7.26 9.28
CA THR A 352 7.62 6.51 10.19
C THR A 352 8.42 5.85 11.30
N GLN A 353 7.72 5.33 12.31
CA GLN A 353 8.27 4.50 13.37
C GLN A 353 7.30 3.34 13.65
N SER A 354 7.82 2.24 14.19
CA SER A 354 7.09 0.99 14.33
C SER A 354 7.30 0.33 15.69
N GLY A 355 6.26 -0.34 16.18
CA GLY A 355 6.32 -1.13 17.41
C GLY A 355 5.27 -2.23 17.45
N ASP A 356 5.62 -3.33 18.10
CA ASP A 356 4.79 -4.52 18.27
C ASP A 356 4.17 -4.53 19.67
N PHE A 357 2.86 -4.73 19.75
CA PHE A 357 2.07 -4.63 20.97
C PHE A 357 1.14 -5.83 21.14
N SER A 358 1.04 -6.33 22.37
CA SER A 358 0.26 -7.54 22.69
C SER A 358 -0.24 -7.57 24.14
N THR A 359 -1.02 -8.61 24.46
CA THR A 359 -1.45 -9.01 25.82
C THR A 359 -2.63 -8.21 26.39
N GLY A 360 -3.08 -7.14 25.74
CA GLY A 360 -4.13 -6.30 26.33
C GLY A 360 -4.87 -5.39 25.36
N ILE A 361 -5.76 -4.59 25.94
CA ILE A 361 -6.54 -3.59 25.22
C ILE A 361 -5.92 -2.22 25.49
N PHE A 362 -5.74 -1.42 24.46
CA PHE A 362 -5.22 -0.06 24.59
C PHE A 362 -5.85 0.90 23.58
N GLN A 363 -5.89 2.18 23.94
CA GLN A 363 -6.22 3.26 23.02
C GLN A 363 -4.95 3.77 22.35
N VAL A 364 -4.92 3.76 21.02
CA VAL A 364 -3.82 4.36 20.26
C VAL A 364 -4.02 5.86 20.17
N ARG A 365 -2.99 6.65 20.52
CA ARG A 365 -2.99 8.10 20.37
C ARG A 365 -1.70 8.56 19.71
N GLN A 366 -1.78 9.64 18.94
CA GLN A 366 -0.60 10.34 18.46
C GLN A 366 -0.89 11.84 18.43
N SER A 367 0.06 12.64 18.89
CA SER A 367 -0.08 14.10 18.84
C SER A 367 0.35 14.63 17.47
N GLY A 368 -0.50 15.45 16.84
CA GLY A 368 -0.14 16.21 15.63
C GLY A 368 0.81 17.40 15.88
N LYS A 369 0.99 17.83 17.14
CA LYS A 369 1.85 18.97 17.48
C LYS A 369 3.33 18.67 17.18
N ARG A 370 4.00 19.58 16.47
CA ARG A 370 5.44 19.50 16.14
C ARG A 370 6.31 19.32 17.39
N SER A 371 5.97 19.97 18.50
CA SER A 371 6.67 19.86 19.79
C SER A 371 6.65 18.44 20.38
N ALA A 372 5.64 17.63 20.06
CA ALA A 372 5.55 16.24 20.49
C ALA A 372 6.43 15.29 19.67
N LYS A 373 7.03 15.78 18.56
CA LYS A 373 7.97 15.05 17.71
C LYS A 373 7.47 13.65 17.29
N GLY A 374 6.18 13.52 16.98
CA GLY A 374 5.57 12.25 16.55
C GLY A 374 5.34 11.21 17.65
N LEU A 375 5.41 11.58 18.94
CA LEU A 375 5.19 10.65 20.06
C LEU A 375 3.85 9.91 19.96
N THR A 376 3.91 8.58 19.88
CA THR A 376 2.76 7.69 19.93
C THR A 376 2.53 7.21 21.35
N GLU A 377 1.33 7.43 21.87
CA GLU A 377 0.92 6.99 23.20
C GLU A 377 -0.09 5.84 23.13
N LEU A 378 0.16 4.77 23.87
CA LEU A 378 -0.71 3.63 24.05
C LEU A 378 -1.28 3.67 25.47
N ARG A 379 -2.53 4.13 25.59
CA ARG A 379 -3.19 4.23 26.89
C ARG A 379 -3.90 2.92 27.20
N LEU A 380 -3.50 2.25 28.29
CA LEU A 380 -4.11 0.98 28.68
C LEU A 380 -5.62 1.16 28.91
N ALA A 381 -6.41 0.20 28.44
CA ALA A 381 -7.87 0.19 28.48
C ALA A 381 -8.40 -1.18 28.93
N GLY A 382 -9.70 -1.25 29.22
CA GLY A 382 -10.34 -2.45 29.76
C GLY A 382 -10.02 -2.71 31.24
N GLY A 383 -10.58 -3.79 31.78
CA GLY A 383 -10.48 -4.17 33.19
C GLY A 383 -11.31 -3.29 34.13
N SER A 384 -11.49 -3.74 35.38
CA SER A 384 -12.20 -2.98 36.42
C SER A 384 -11.38 -2.94 37.71
N PHE A 385 -11.21 -1.75 38.24
CA PHE A 385 -10.54 -1.52 39.52
C PHE A 385 -11.52 -1.52 40.71
N ARG A 386 -12.82 -1.77 40.50
CA ARG A 386 -13.84 -1.76 41.57
C ARG A 386 -13.55 -2.80 42.67
N ARG A 387 -12.88 -3.90 42.31
CA ARG A 387 -12.47 -4.98 43.23
C ARG A 387 -11.10 -4.77 43.86
N CYS A 388 -10.40 -3.69 43.50
CA CYS A 388 -9.29 -3.22 44.30
C CYS A 388 -9.94 -2.62 45.54
N GLY A 389 -9.97 -3.40 46.64
CA GLY A 389 -10.53 -2.93 47.91
C GLY A 389 -9.98 -1.55 48.27
N THR A 390 -10.69 -0.80 49.10
CA THR A 390 -10.33 0.53 49.61
C THR A 390 -9.05 0.49 50.46
N SER A 391 -7.92 0.09 49.88
CA SER A 391 -6.63 0.03 50.55
C SER A 391 -5.97 1.41 50.65
N THR A 392 -6.72 2.50 50.42
CA THR A 392 -6.25 3.87 50.53
C THR A 392 -6.57 4.51 51.89
N ARG A 393 -7.19 3.79 52.84
CA ARG A 393 -7.17 4.18 54.25
C ARG A 393 -6.55 3.09 55.11
N ARG A 394 -5.23 3.19 55.30
CA ARG A 394 -4.55 2.94 56.59
C ARG A 394 -4.69 1.54 57.21
N SER A 395 -5.06 0.48 56.48
CA SER A 395 -4.98 -0.87 57.04
C SER A 395 -3.55 -1.41 56.94
N ARG A 396 -2.86 -1.42 58.08
CA ARG A 396 -1.65 -2.21 58.38
C ARG A 396 -1.94 -3.73 58.31
N ALA A 397 -2.70 -4.20 57.32
CA ALA A 397 -2.98 -5.61 57.16
C ALA A 397 -1.77 -6.29 56.48
N SER A 398 -0.76 -6.63 57.28
CA SER A 398 0.40 -7.42 56.89
C SER A 398 0.04 -8.91 56.89
N GLY A 399 -0.75 -9.34 55.88
CA GLY A 399 -1.10 -10.75 55.66
C GLY A 399 -0.88 -11.18 54.20
N PRO A 400 -0.60 -12.48 53.92
CA PRO A 400 -0.38 -12.99 52.56
C PRO A 400 -1.54 -12.69 51.60
N THR A 401 -2.78 -12.77 52.10
CA THR A 401 -4.03 -12.53 51.35
C THR A 401 -4.20 -11.07 50.93
N ALA A 402 -3.82 -10.13 51.80
CA ALA A 402 -3.81 -8.69 51.51
C ALA A 402 -2.77 -8.35 50.42
N ARG A 403 -1.58 -8.97 50.48
CA ARG A 403 -0.52 -8.78 49.46
C ARG A 403 -0.89 -9.37 48.10
N ALA A 404 -1.56 -10.53 48.07
CA ALA A 404 -2.09 -11.13 46.85
C ALA A 404 -3.16 -10.23 46.20
N THR A 405 -4.06 -9.66 47.01
CA THR A 405 -5.10 -8.74 46.52
C THR A 405 -4.51 -7.43 45.97
N ALA A 406 -3.52 -6.85 46.66
CA ALA A 406 -2.84 -5.63 46.25
C ALA A 406 -2.06 -5.80 44.93
N SER A 407 -1.44 -6.96 44.73
CA SER A 407 -0.66 -7.28 43.52
C SER A 407 -1.50 -7.82 42.35
N LYS A 408 -2.83 -7.90 42.51
CA LYS A 408 -3.76 -8.34 41.48
C LYS A 408 -3.61 -7.49 40.22
N THR A 409 -3.32 -8.14 39.10
CA THR A 409 -3.22 -7.50 37.78
C THR A 409 -4.63 -7.25 37.23
N ILE A 410 -4.88 -6.01 36.80
CA ILE A 410 -6.15 -5.60 36.21
C ILE A 410 -6.06 -5.58 34.69
N ARG A 411 -4.92 -5.12 34.17
CA ARG A 411 -4.63 -5.05 32.73
C ARG A 411 -3.14 -4.92 32.50
N ARG A 412 -2.69 -5.39 31.34
CA ARG A 412 -1.28 -5.43 30.96
C ARG A 412 -1.15 -5.10 29.49
N LEU A 413 -0.08 -4.40 29.14
CA LEU A 413 0.37 -4.22 27.76
C LEU A 413 1.85 -4.56 27.69
N ARG A 414 2.20 -5.44 26.75
CA ARG A 414 3.59 -5.70 26.38
C ARG A 414 3.91 -4.93 25.11
N GLY A 415 5.06 -4.26 25.10
CA GLY A 415 5.56 -3.51 23.95
C GLY A 415 6.99 -3.89 23.59
N LYS A 416 7.27 -3.98 22.28
CA LYS A 416 8.60 -4.01 21.69
C LYS A 416 8.63 -2.96 20.59
N ALA A 417 9.36 -1.87 20.79
CA ALA A 417 9.33 -0.77 19.82
C ALA A 417 10.67 -0.08 19.71
N ASP A 418 10.96 0.36 18.48
CA ASP A 418 11.98 1.36 18.20
C ASP A 418 11.29 2.70 17.92
N GLY A 419 11.92 3.80 18.32
CA GLY A 419 11.33 5.14 18.24
C GLY A 419 10.55 5.58 19.48
N ARG A 420 9.69 6.57 19.30
CA ARG A 420 9.04 7.37 20.33
C ARG A 420 7.68 6.81 20.68
N TYR A 421 7.70 5.76 21.50
CA TYR A 421 6.50 5.18 22.08
C TYR A 421 6.39 5.47 23.58
N ARG A 422 5.16 5.66 24.03
CA ARG A 422 4.82 5.80 25.44
C ARG A 422 3.64 4.93 25.79
N THR A 423 3.76 4.08 26.81
CA THR A 423 2.59 3.46 27.43
C THR A 423 2.09 4.34 28.57
N ARG A 424 0.76 4.39 28.76
CA ARG A 424 0.14 5.12 29.87
C ARG A 424 -0.80 4.21 30.66
N GLY A 425 -0.40 3.88 31.88
CA GLY A 425 -1.23 3.21 32.87
C GLY A 425 -2.01 4.20 33.75
N ARG A 426 -2.56 3.71 34.86
CA ARG A 426 -3.33 4.52 35.80
C ARG A 426 -2.48 5.49 36.63
N ASN A 427 -1.29 5.05 37.07
CA ASN A 427 -0.43 5.76 38.03
C ASN A 427 0.93 6.17 37.45
N SER A 428 1.28 5.70 36.25
CA SER A 428 2.50 6.15 35.55
C SER A 428 2.38 6.07 34.03
N SER A 429 3.35 6.72 33.36
CA SER A 429 3.63 6.48 31.94
C SER A 429 5.09 6.08 31.74
N ALA A 430 5.34 5.28 30.72
CA ALA A 430 6.65 4.74 30.39
C ALA A 430 7.01 5.09 28.95
N THR A 431 8.01 5.95 28.76
CA THR A 431 8.50 6.38 27.44
C THR A 431 9.77 5.60 27.08
N VAL A 432 9.87 5.16 25.82
CA VAL A 432 10.95 4.29 25.34
C VAL A 432 11.67 4.86 24.12
N ARG A 433 12.84 4.28 23.82
CA ARG A 433 13.59 4.36 22.55
C ARG A 433 14.34 3.04 22.39
N GLY A 434 13.83 2.11 21.58
CA GLY A 434 14.48 0.80 21.35
C GLY A 434 14.41 -0.15 22.56
N THR A 435 13.21 -0.51 23.01
CA THR A 435 13.00 -1.23 24.29
C THR A 435 12.03 -2.40 24.12
N THR A 436 12.16 -3.41 24.98
CA THR A 436 11.10 -4.40 25.25
C THR A 436 10.67 -4.31 26.71
N TRP A 437 9.38 -4.06 26.95
CA TRP A 437 8.87 -3.78 28.29
C TRP A 437 7.43 -4.22 28.49
N ASP A 438 7.03 -4.31 29.75
CA ASP A 438 5.65 -4.48 30.18
C ASP A 438 5.20 -3.26 30.97
N THR A 439 3.96 -2.82 30.75
CA THR A 439 3.23 -1.90 31.62
C THR A 439 2.01 -2.62 32.16
N ILE A 440 1.91 -2.69 33.48
CA ILE A 440 0.93 -3.52 34.18
C ILE A 440 0.22 -2.65 35.21
N ASP A 441 -1.08 -2.42 35.04
CA ASP A 441 -1.88 -1.83 36.09
C ASP A 441 -2.33 -2.93 37.06
N ARG A 442 -1.94 -2.76 38.32
CA ARG A 442 -2.35 -3.57 39.46
C ARG A 442 -3.23 -2.75 40.39
N CYS A 443 -3.81 -3.39 41.40
CA CYS A 443 -4.55 -2.66 42.43
C CYS A 443 -3.68 -1.67 43.21
N ASP A 444 -2.42 -2.01 43.48
CA ASP A 444 -1.49 -1.19 44.26
C ASP A 444 -0.67 -0.17 43.45
N GLY A 445 -0.86 -0.09 42.12
CA GLY A 445 -0.10 0.84 41.29
C GLY A 445 0.07 0.41 39.83
N THR A 446 0.88 1.18 39.10
CA THR A 446 1.32 0.83 37.74
C THR A 446 2.76 0.36 37.79
N LEU A 447 2.96 -0.92 37.48
CA LEU A 447 4.25 -1.59 37.42
C LEU A 447 4.81 -1.56 36.00
N THR A 448 6.03 -1.07 35.85
CA THR A 448 6.81 -1.16 34.62
C THR A 448 7.91 -2.20 34.81
N LYS A 449 8.03 -3.18 33.90
CA LYS A 449 9.13 -4.16 33.87
C LYS A 449 9.90 -4.00 32.56
N VAL A 450 11.23 -3.97 32.60
CA VAL A 450 12.07 -3.75 31.41
C VAL A 450 12.87 -5.02 31.10
N ALA A 451 12.59 -5.64 29.96
CA ALA A 451 13.30 -6.82 29.51
C ALA A 451 14.58 -6.44 28.75
N ARG A 452 14.50 -5.45 27.85
CA ARG A 452 15.63 -4.94 27.06
C ARG A 452 15.57 -3.42 26.98
N GLY A 453 16.73 -2.77 26.95
CA GLY A 453 16.83 -1.32 26.77
C GLY A 453 16.60 -0.55 28.07
N ARG A 454 16.01 0.64 27.96
CA ARG A 454 15.74 1.55 29.08
C ARG A 454 14.36 2.19 28.93
N VAL A 455 13.74 2.53 30.05
CA VAL A 455 12.42 3.17 30.10
C VAL A 455 12.45 4.36 31.04
N ALA A 456 12.01 5.53 30.57
CA ALA A 456 11.76 6.69 31.41
C ALA A 456 10.32 6.62 31.95
N VAL A 457 10.16 6.32 33.24
CA VAL A 457 8.86 6.16 33.91
C VAL A 457 8.50 7.45 34.64
N ARG A 458 7.46 8.16 34.17
CA ARG A 458 6.88 9.30 34.89
C ARG A 458 5.88 8.77 35.92
N ASP A 459 6.22 8.89 37.19
CA ASP A 459 5.37 8.57 38.33
C ASP A 459 4.39 9.74 38.57
N PHE A 460 3.08 9.48 38.44
CA PHE A 460 2.07 10.53 38.60
C PHE A 460 1.86 10.92 40.06
N GLY A 461 2.03 9.98 40.98
CA GLY A 461 1.94 10.26 42.41
C GLY A 461 3.10 11.15 42.84
N LEU A 462 4.34 10.76 42.51
CA LEU A 462 5.54 11.48 42.96
C LEU A 462 5.90 12.69 42.10
N GLY A 463 5.27 12.89 40.94
CA GLY A 463 5.58 13.99 40.04
C GLY A 463 7.00 13.95 39.44
N ARG A 464 7.68 12.80 39.48
CA ARG A 464 9.08 12.62 39.04
C ARG A 464 9.24 11.54 37.98
N THR A 465 10.34 11.61 37.24
CA THR A 465 10.69 10.61 36.22
C THR A 465 11.83 9.72 36.72
N VAL A 466 11.64 8.40 36.65
CA VAL A 466 12.62 7.38 37.05
C VAL A 466 13.08 6.60 35.82
N LEU A 467 14.40 6.49 35.63
CA LEU A 467 14.96 5.68 34.55
C LEU A 467 15.12 4.23 35.01
N VAL A 468 14.45 3.30 34.33
CA VAL A 468 14.49 1.86 34.61
C VAL A 468 15.28 1.16 33.50
N ARG A 469 16.29 0.39 33.87
CA ARG A 469 17.15 -0.37 32.94
C ARG A 469 16.66 -1.82 32.78
N ALA A 470 17.14 -2.51 31.75
CA ALA A 470 16.90 -3.94 31.55
C ALA A 470 17.13 -4.77 32.82
N GLY A 471 16.29 -5.78 33.03
CA GLY A 471 16.29 -6.64 34.22
C GLY A 471 15.67 -6.00 35.47
N ARG A 472 15.28 -4.72 35.42
CA ARG A 472 14.68 -4.01 36.57
C ARG A 472 13.19 -3.74 36.37
N SER A 473 12.54 -3.40 37.48
CA SER A 473 11.13 -2.98 37.51
C SER A 473 10.91 -1.79 38.42
N TYR A 474 9.89 -0.99 38.14
CA TYR A 474 9.48 0.14 38.98
C TYR A 474 7.96 0.15 39.15
N LEU A 475 7.50 0.28 40.40
CA LEU A 475 6.09 0.42 40.75
C LEU A 475 5.79 1.87 41.13
N ALA A 476 5.00 2.56 40.31
CA ALA A 476 4.36 3.81 40.70
C ALA A 476 3.10 3.47 41.51
N ARG A 477 3.15 3.68 42.82
CA ARG A 477 2.08 3.26 43.74
C ARG A 477 0.81 4.08 43.52
N ALA A 478 -0.34 3.42 43.66
CA ALA A 478 -1.62 4.10 43.78
C ALA A 478 -1.64 4.97 45.05
N ARG A 479 -2.26 6.15 44.97
CA ARG A 479 -2.49 7.03 46.12
C ARG A 479 -3.87 6.80 46.70
#